data_AF-A0A9P7C4I8-F1
#
_entry.id   AF-A0A9P7C4I8-F1
#
_cell.length_a   1.000
_cell.length_b   1.000
_cell.length_c   1.000
_cell.angle_alpha   90.00
_cell.angle_beta   90.00
_cell.angle_gamma   90.00
#
_symmetry.space_group_name_H-M   'P 1'
#
loop_
_entity.id
_entity.type
_entity.pdbx_description
1 polymer ?
#
loop_
_entity_poly.entity_id
_entity_poly.type
_entity_poly.pdbx_seq_one_letter_code
_entity_poly.pdbx_strand_id
1 'polypeptide(L)'
;MLDLLPIELFWSILSYLDYQDLTRLLFIPSLQSSTDHFIQLYFPFHHQVSLLLHSFEQTKDINIASYLLESICEQVQEVSIYERKTTFNDLLATLQQLTVDRVLAEDLKEGLEQAYALLCLEIRSRYLHTASIRVLHDPKYRRRSTKYPLAPFLPRVFTYIWRHHCSQKLTENQKIRIRFANYFGRLFEVTSLYLESNLDGSFEECVREALVTGNAQDLLVLCLAAGRPVDVEEMCRMVYLAGEQFRVYLDSMDHWIHTDPTPQQELRMQRNQELREQRQREGTESVDETEEIIPDWLIPDRYKVHKDTMLRLKLMNNLFNKGWRWFPVY
;
A
#
# COMPACT_ATOMS: atom_id res chain seq x y z
N MET A 1 -30.75 20.23 -0.87
CA MET A 1 -30.31 21.62 -1.14
C MET A 1 -29.42 21.71 -2.39
N LEU A 2 -28.42 20.83 -2.57
CA LEU A 2 -27.57 20.82 -3.78
C LEU A 2 -28.35 20.52 -5.07
N ASP A 3 -29.39 19.71 -4.96
CA ASP A 3 -30.33 19.29 -6.01
C ASP A 3 -31.25 20.42 -6.52
N LEU A 4 -31.28 21.56 -5.82
CA LEU A 4 -32.07 22.74 -6.18
C LEU A 4 -31.21 23.83 -6.84
N LEU A 5 -29.90 23.62 -6.96
CA LEU A 5 -29.01 24.59 -7.58
C LEU A 5 -29.13 24.56 -9.10
N PRO A 6 -29.02 25.72 -9.79
CA PRO A 6 -28.75 25.77 -11.22
C PRO A 6 -27.51 24.93 -11.57
N ILE A 7 -27.53 24.31 -12.75
CA ILE A 7 -26.50 23.34 -13.18
C ILE A 7 -25.09 23.97 -13.19
N GLU A 8 -24.98 25.25 -13.53
CA GLU A 8 -23.72 25.99 -13.59
C GLU A 8 -23.11 26.19 -12.19
N LEU A 9 -23.96 26.49 -11.20
CA LEU A 9 -23.54 26.63 -9.79
C LEU A 9 -23.19 25.26 -9.21
N PHE A 10 -23.96 24.23 -9.56
CA PHE A 10 -23.65 22.87 -9.15
C PHE A 10 -22.29 22.41 -9.69
N TRP A 11 -22.01 22.63 -10.97
CA TRP A 11 -20.72 22.29 -11.59
C TRP A 11 -19.55 23.06 -10.99
N SER A 12 -19.78 24.32 -10.63
CA SER A 12 -18.78 25.10 -9.88
C SER A 12 -18.44 24.43 -8.55
N ILE A 13 -19.41 23.88 -7.83
CA ILE A 13 -19.15 23.11 -6.61
C ILE A 13 -18.37 21.83 -6.92
N LEU A 14 -18.78 21.08 -7.96
CA LEU A 14 -18.10 19.84 -8.36
C LEU A 14 -16.62 20.06 -8.69
N SER A 15 -16.26 21.23 -9.24
CA SER A 15 -14.87 21.57 -9.57
C SER A 15 -13.94 21.72 -8.35
N TYR A 16 -14.49 21.86 -7.15
CA TYR A 16 -13.71 21.87 -5.90
C TYR A 16 -13.57 20.50 -5.26
N LEU A 17 -14.27 19.48 -5.77
CA LEU A 17 -14.26 18.13 -5.22
C LEU A 17 -13.24 17.27 -5.96
N ASP A 18 -12.60 16.38 -5.19
CA ASP A 18 -11.80 15.32 -5.79
C ASP A 18 -12.69 14.20 -6.34
N TYR A 19 -12.08 13.28 -7.08
CA TYR A 19 -12.82 12.15 -7.66
C TYR A 19 -13.54 11.31 -6.59
N GLN A 20 -12.92 11.12 -5.43
CA GLN A 20 -13.49 10.28 -4.37
C GLN A 20 -14.78 10.89 -3.81
N ASP A 21 -14.80 12.20 -3.57
CA ASP A 21 -16.00 12.90 -3.13
C ASP A 21 -17.08 12.92 -4.20
N LEU A 22 -16.71 13.05 -5.48
CA LEU A 22 -17.65 12.96 -6.60
C LEU A 22 -18.33 11.58 -6.66
N THR A 23 -17.60 10.49 -6.42
CA THR A 23 -18.23 9.14 -6.40
C THR A 23 -19.26 8.98 -5.29
N ARG A 24 -19.11 9.68 -4.15
CA ARG A 24 -20.12 9.67 -3.08
C ARG A 24 -21.43 10.32 -3.51
N LEU A 25 -21.36 11.36 -4.33
CA LEU A 25 -22.55 12.05 -4.85
C LEU A 25 -23.34 11.19 -5.84
N LEU A 26 -22.70 10.20 -6.50
CA LEU A 26 -23.40 9.26 -7.38
C LEU A 26 -24.43 8.39 -6.65
N PHE A 27 -24.28 8.21 -5.34
CA PHE A 27 -25.27 7.48 -4.53
C PHE A 27 -26.51 8.31 -4.18
N ILE A 28 -26.53 9.61 -4.53
CA ILE A 28 -27.67 10.49 -4.33
C ILE A 28 -28.45 10.57 -5.66
N PRO A 29 -29.63 9.94 -5.78
CA PRO A 29 -30.31 9.79 -7.07
C PRO A 29 -30.59 11.11 -7.79
N SER A 30 -30.86 12.19 -7.06
CA SER A 30 -31.12 13.51 -7.63
C SER A 30 -29.89 14.20 -8.22
N LEU A 31 -28.68 13.83 -7.78
CA LEU A 31 -27.42 14.42 -8.25
C LEU A 31 -26.69 13.53 -9.26
N GLN A 32 -27.01 12.23 -9.27
CA GLN A 32 -26.29 11.20 -10.01
C GLN A 32 -26.02 11.56 -11.47
N SER A 33 -27.04 11.93 -12.25
CA SER A 33 -26.86 12.17 -13.69
C SER A 33 -25.94 13.36 -13.99
N SER A 34 -26.06 14.46 -13.24
CA SER A 34 -25.22 15.63 -13.43
C SER A 34 -23.79 15.40 -12.94
N THR A 35 -23.62 14.69 -11.82
CA THR A 35 -22.30 14.29 -11.31
C THR A 35 -21.61 13.31 -12.26
N ASP A 36 -22.32 12.30 -12.79
CA ASP A 36 -21.77 11.34 -13.74
C ASP A 36 -21.30 12.02 -15.02
N HIS A 37 -22.11 12.95 -15.56
CA HIS A 37 -21.70 13.73 -16.72
C HIS A 37 -20.46 14.60 -16.45
N PHE A 38 -20.35 15.20 -15.27
CA PHE A 38 -19.16 15.95 -14.86
C PHE A 38 -17.92 15.04 -14.77
N ILE A 39 -18.05 13.87 -14.13
CA ILE A 39 -16.97 12.89 -14.02
C ILE A 39 -16.49 12.44 -15.41
N GLN A 40 -17.39 12.18 -16.34
CA GLN A 40 -17.04 11.81 -17.71
C GLN A 40 -16.19 12.86 -18.43
N LEU A 41 -16.46 14.14 -18.18
CA LEU A 41 -15.75 15.25 -18.82
C LEU A 41 -14.41 15.56 -18.16
N TYR A 42 -14.36 15.59 -16.82
CA TYR A 42 -13.18 16.08 -16.08
C TYR A 42 -12.29 14.97 -15.53
N PHE A 43 -12.80 13.75 -15.39
CA PHE A 43 -12.06 12.57 -14.95
C PHE A 43 -12.23 11.38 -15.91
N PRO A 44 -11.97 11.55 -17.22
CA PRO A 44 -12.30 10.54 -18.24
C PRO A 44 -11.59 9.21 -18.00
N PHE A 45 -10.32 9.23 -17.57
CA PHE A 45 -9.59 8.01 -17.23
C PHE A 45 -10.21 7.27 -16.04
N HIS A 46 -10.58 7.99 -14.98
CA HIS A 46 -11.17 7.38 -13.78
C HIS A 46 -12.52 6.74 -14.11
N HIS A 47 -13.34 7.44 -14.89
CA HIS A 47 -14.62 6.95 -15.37
C HIS A 47 -14.44 5.66 -16.20
N GLN A 48 -13.54 5.67 -17.18
CA GLN A 48 -13.27 4.53 -18.05
C GLN A 48 -12.77 3.31 -17.25
N VAL A 49 -11.82 3.50 -16.34
CA VAL A 49 -11.34 2.43 -15.46
C VAL A 49 -12.48 1.89 -14.60
N SER A 50 -13.31 2.77 -14.02
CA SER A 50 -14.45 2.34 -13.19
C SER A 50 -15.47 1.51 -13.97
N LEU A 51 -15.76 1.87 -15.22
CA LEU A 51 -16.61 1.07 -16.11
C LEU A 51 -15.99 -0.29 -16.44
N LEU A 52 -14.69 -0.34 -16.73
CA LEU A 52 -13.98 -1.59 -16.99
C LEU A 52 -13.96 -2.50 -15.76
N LEU A 53 -13.72 -1.95 -14.57
CA LEU A 53 -13.78 -2.69 -13.32
C LEU A 53 -15.20 -3.19 -13.02
N HIS A 54 -16.24 -2.40 -13.27
CA HIS A 54 -17.62 -2.85 -13.10
C HIS A 54 -17.99 -3.98 -14.07
N SER A 55 -17.57 -3.88 -15.34
CA SER A 55 -17.71 -4.95 -16.34
C SER A 55 -16.96 -6.22 -15.90
N PHE A 56 -15.76 -6.06 -15.32
CA PHE A 56 -14.99 -7.15 -14.75
C PHE A 56 -15.72 -7.85 -13.60
N GLU A 57 -16.36 -7.12 -12.69
CA GLU A 57 -17.11 -7.74 -11.59
C GLU A 57 -18.27 -8.62 -12.10
N GLN A 58 -18.88 -8.25 -13.24
CA GLN A 58 -19.98 -9.00 -13.85
C GLN A 58 -19.49 -10.23 -14.63
N THR A 59 -18.43 -10.07 -15.42
CA THR A 59 -17.96 -11.08 -16.39
C THR A 59 -16.82 -11.96 -15.86
N LYS A 60 -16.01 -11.40 -14.95
CA LYS A 60 -14.72 -11.92 -14.50
C LYS A 60 -13.73 -12.14 -15.65
N ASP A 61 -13.88 -11.41 -16.75
CA ASP A 61 -13.01 -11.54 -17.92
C ASP A 61 -11.64 -10.90 -17.64
N ILE A 62 -10.61 -11.74 -17.51
CA ILE A 62 -9.23 -11.33 -17.27
C ILE A 62 -8.65 -10.55 -18.46
N ASN A 63 -9.23 -10.64 -19.67
CA ASN A 63 -8.79 -9.85 -20.81
C ASN A 63 -8.94 -8.33 -20.60
N ILE A 64 -9.73 -7.91 -19.61
CA ILE A 64 -9.81 -6.53 -19.14
C ILE A 64 -8.45 -5.97 -18.72
N ALA A 65 -7.50 -6.81 -18.31
CA ALA A 65 -6.12 -6.41 -18.07
C ALA A 65 -5.47 -5.70 -19.27
N SER A 66 -5.76 -6.15 -20.50
CA SER A 66 -5.26 -5.51 -21.73
C SER A 66 -5.83 -4.11 -21.87
N TYR A 67 -7.15 -3.98 -21.79
CA TYR A 67 -7.85 -2.70 -21.96
C TYR A 67 -7.42 -1.67 -20.91
N LEU A 68 -7.20 -2.09 -19.65
CA LEU A 68 -6.69 -1.20 -18.61
C LEU A 68 -5.27 -0.70 -18.89
N LEU A 69 -4.37 -1.56 -19.37
CA LEU A 69 -3.01 -1.16 -19.74
C LEU A 69 -2.98 -0.32 -21.02
N GLU A 70 -3.79 -0.67 -22.01
CA GLU A 70 -3.94 0.07 -23.27
C GLU A 70 -4.44 1.48 -23.00
N SER A 71 -5.43 1.65 -22.12
CA SER A 71 -5.95 2.96 -21.71
C SER A 71 -4.84 3.87 -21.14
N ILE A 72 -3.92 3.32 -20.33
CA ILE A 72 -2.74 4.07 -19.86
C ILE A 72 -1.82 4.40 -21.02
N CYS A 73 -1.51 3.43 -21.87
CA CYS A 73 -0.57 3.59 -22.96
C CYS A 73 -1.03 4.62 -24.00
N GLU A 74 -2.32 4.65 -24.32
CA GLU A 74 -2.92 5.61 -25.26
C GLU A 74 -2.76 7.04 -24.74
N GLN A 75 -3.16 7.32 -23.51
CA GLN A 75 -3.02 8.65 -22.92
C GLN A 75 -1.56 9.09 -22.77
N VAL A 76 -0.66 8.15 -22.42
CA VAL A 76 0.79 8.45 -22.33
C VAL A 76 1.41 8.71 -23.70
N GLN A 77 0.85 8.17 -24.79
CA GLN A 77 1.35 8.44 -26.13
C GLN A 77 0.98 9.84 -26.63
N GLU A 78 -0.15 10.40 -26.18
CA GLU A 78 -0.64 11.73 -26.55
C GLU A 78 0.19 12.86 -25.91
N VAL A 79 0.82 12.61 -24.77
CA VAL A 79 1.66 13.61 -24.08
C VAL A 79 3.10 13.67 -24.63
N SER A 80 3.78 14.76 -24.31
CA SER A 80 5.18 14.97 -24.71
C SER A 80 6.10 13.92 -24.08
N ILE A 81 7.21 13.59 -24.76
CA ILE A 81 8.18 12.56 -24.29
C ILE A 81 8.68 12.85 -22.86
N TYR A 82 8.80 14.13 -22.49
CA TYR A 82 9.28 14.55 -21.17
C TYR A 82 8.28 14.26 -20.05
N GLU A 83 6.97 14.25 -20.35
CA GLU A 83 5.89 14.04 -19.40
C GLU A 83 5.41 12.58 -19.34
N ARG A 84 5.87 11.72 -20.25
CA ARG A 84 5.41 10.33 -20.34
C ARG A 84 5.58 9.56 -19.03
N LYS A 85 6.75 9.68 -18.40
CA LYS A 85 7.05 8.94 -17.17
C LYS A 85 6.15 9.38 -16.02
N THR A 86 5.95 10.69 -15.83
CA THR A 86 5.09 11.21 -14.76
C THR A 86 3.65 10.81 -15.02
N THR A 87 3.14 11.06 -16.23
CA THR A 87 1.78 10.70 -16.64
C THR A 87 1.51 9.20 -16.49
N PHE A 88 2.45 8.34 -16.88
CA PHE A 88 2.31 6.89 -16.70
C PHE A 88 2.20 6.52 -15.22
N ASN A 89 3.01 7.12 -14.34
CA ASN A 89 2.95 6.88 -12.90
C ASN A 89 1.63 7.36 -12.30
N ASP A 90 1.13 8.52 -12.71
CA ASP A 90 -0.12 9.10 -12.20
C ASP A 90 -1.33 8.26 -12.61
N LEU A 91 -1.39 7.82 -13.87
CA LEU A 91 -2.46 6.94 -14.37
C LEU A 91 -2.36 5.54 -13.75
N LEU A 92 -1.15 5.00 -13.58
CA LEU A 92 -0.96 3.72 -12.89
C LEU A 92 -1.37 3.82 -11.42
N ALA A 93 -1.01 4.89 -10.71
CA ALA A 93 -1.42 5.12 -9.33
C ALA A 93 -2.94 5.20 -9.22
N THR A 94 -3.60 5.91 -10.15
CA THR A 94 -5.06 5.99 -10.24
C THR A 94 -5.69 4.60 -10.43
N LEU A 95 -5.18 3.81 -11.37
CA LEU A 95 -5.66 2.45 -11.61
C LEU A 95 -5.51 1.56 -10.36
N GLN A 96 -4.36 1.65 -9.69
CA GLN A 96 -4.09 0.90 -8.46
C GLN A 96 -5.05 1.32 -7.33
N GLN A 97 -5.29 2.62 -7.18
CA GLN A 97 -6.19 3.16 -6.16
C GLN A 97 -7.63 2.68 -6.40
N LEU A 98 -8.17 2.85 -7.61
CA LEU A 98 -9.53 2.44 -7.95
C LEU A 98 -9.75 0.92 -7.77
N THR A 99 -8.74 0.12 -8.12
CA THR A 99 -8.80 -1.33 -7.92
C THR A 99 -8.89 -1.69 -6.44
N VAL A 100 -8.06 -1.05 -5.61
CA VAL A 100 -8.05 -1.30 -4.16
C VAL A 100 -9.31 -0.76 -3.50
N ASP A 101 -9.80 0.41 -3.89
CA ASP A 101 -11.05 0.97 -3.37
C ASP A 101 -12.22 0.00 -3.60
N ARG A 102 -12.26 -0.67 -4.75
CA ARG A 102 -13.24 -1.74 -5.01
C ARG A 102 -13.03 -2.97 -4.11
N VAL A 103 -11.79 -3.41 -3.91
CA VAL A 103 -11.50 -4.53 -2.98
C VAL A 103 -11.96 -4.20 -1.56
N LEU A 104 -11.77 -2.96 -1.13
CA LEU A 104 -12.10 -2.48 0.22
C LEU A 104 -13.58 -2.09 0.38
N ALA A 105 -14.35 -1.97 -0.71
CA ALA A 105 -15.73 -1.54 -0.66
C ALA A 105 -16.65 -2.54 0.06
N GLU A 106 -17.59 -2.03 0.86
CA GLU A 106 -18.47 -2.87 1.68
C GLU A 106 -19.35 -3.81 0.84
N ASP A 107 -19.77 -3.34 -0.34
CA ASP A 107 -20.68 -4.01 -1.27
C ASP A 107 -20.01 -5.11 -2.11
N LEU A 108 -18.69 -5.25 -2.05
CA LEU A 108 -17.99 -6.25 -2.88
C LEU A 108 -18.45 -7.67 -2.51
N LYS A 109 -18.90 -8.41 -3.53
CA LYS A 109 -19.30 -9.82 -3.40
C LYS A 109 -18.10 -10.69 -3.02
N GLU A 110 -18.34 -11.68 -2.19
CA GLU A 110 -17.31 -12.62 -1.73
C GLU A 110 -16.68 -13.38 -2.90
N GLY A 111 -15.36 -13.57 -2.86
CA GLY A 111 -14.56 -14.21 -3.90
C GLY A 111 -14.08 -13.27 -5.00
N LEU A 112 -14.65 -12.06 -5.14
CA LEU A 112 -14.17 -11.09 -6.13
C LEU A 112 -12.78 -10.57 -5.79
N GLU A 113 -12.37 -10.56 -4.51
CA GLU A 113 -11.02 -10.18 -4.11
C GLU A 113 -9.93 -11.05 -4.77
N GLN A 114 -10.25 -12.32 -5.03
CA GLN A 114 -9.35 -13.23 -5.75
C GLN A 114 -9.32 -12.91 -7.24
N ALA A 115 -10.48 -12.65 -7.82
CA ALA A 115 -10.59 -12.24 -9.22
C ALA A 115 -9.79 -10.94 -9.45
N TYR A 116 -9.92 -9.96 -8.55
CA TYR A 116 -9.13 -8.72 -8.58
C TYR A 116 -7.64 -8.99 -8.44
N ALA A 117 -7.21 -9.89 -7.54
CA ALA A 117 -5.80 -10.24 -7.43
C ALA A 117 -5.27 -10.85 -8.74
N LEU A 118 -6.01 -11.76 -9.37
CA LEU A 118 -5.67 -12.33 -10.67
C LEU A 118 -5.60 -11.28 -11.78
N LEU A 119 -6.54 -10.34 -11.81
CA LEU A 119 -6.51 -9.20 -12.74
C LEU A 119 -5.24 -8.37 -12.56
N CYS A 120 -4.87 -8.04 -11.31
CA CYS A 120 -3.66 -7.29 -11.00
C CYS A 120 -2.38 -8.05 -11.39
N LEU A 121 -2.33 -9.36 -11.15
CA LEU A 121 -1.22 -10.22 -11.56
C LEU A 121 -1.11 -10.30 -13.07
N GLU A 122 -2.23 -10.36 -13.79
CA GLU A 122 -2.24 -10.35 -15.25
C GLU A 122 -1.76 -9.01 -15.81
N ILE A 123 -2.21 -7.89 -15.26
CA ILE A 123 -1.71 -6.55 -15.62
C ILE A 123 -0.20 -6.48 -15.39
N ARG A 124 0.27 -6.93 -14.22
CA ARG A 124 1.70 -6.97 -13.91
C ARG A 124 2.48 -7.85 -14.90
N SER A 125 1.95 -9.03 -15.21
CA SER A 125 2.54 -9.97 -16.16
C SER A 125 2.67 -9.34 -17.55
N ARG A 126 1.58 -8.80 -18.11
CA ARG A 126 1.57 -8.15 -19.42
C ARG A 126 2.55 -6.98 -19.48
N TYR A 127 2.53 -6.09 -18.49
CA TYR A 127 3.49 -5.00 -18.39
C TYR A 127 4.93 -5.53 -18.40
N LEU A 128 5.22 -6.52 -17.54
CA LEU A 128 6.54 -7.10 -17.43
C LEU A 128 6.96 -7.79 -18.70
N HIS A 129 6.06 -8.38 -19.48
CA HIS A 129 6.37 -9.16 -20.69
C HIS A 129 6.38 -8.33 -22.00
N THR A 130 5.74 -7.17 -22.04
CA THR A 130 5.62 -6.33 -23.26
C THR A 130 6.59 -5.14 -23.27
N ALA A 131 7.59 -5.17 -24.15
CA ALA A 131 8.68 -4.17 -24.15
C ALA A 131 8.24 -2.74 -24.48
N SER A 132 7.30 -2.58 -25.40
CA SER A 132 6.77 -1.26 -25.79
C SER A 132 6.15 -0.51 -24.61
N ILE A 133 5.37 -1.19 -23.77
CA ILE A 133 4.77 -0.60 -22.56
C ILE A 133 5.85 -0.09 -21.60
N ARG A 134 6.90 -0.88 -21.38
CA ARG A 134 7.96 -0.49 -20.44
C ARG A 134 8.79 0.69 -20.93
N VAL A 135 9.01 0.78 -22.24
CA VAL A 135 9.70 1.92 -22.86
C VAL A 135 8.87 3.20 -22.74
N LEU A 136 7.53 3.09 -22.81
CA LEU A 136 6.63 4.23 -22.56
C LEU A 136 6.71 4.70 -21.11
N HIS A 137 6.78 3.77 -20.15
CA HIS A 137 6.89 4.12 -18.73
C HIS A 137 8.27 4.69 -18.37
N ASP A 138 9.35 4.00 -18.73
CA ASP A 138 10.71 4.47 -18.51
C ASP A 138 11.62 4.03 -19.67
N PRO A 139 12.09 4.97 -20.52
CA PRO A 139 12.97 4.67 -21.65
C PRO A 139 14.29 3.96 -21.26
N LYS A 140 14.73 4.11 -20.01
CA LYS A 140 15.94 3.47 -19.48
C LYS A 140 15.64 2.12 -18.83
N TYR A 141 14.39 1.67 -18.80
CA TYR A 141 14.00 0.42 -18.16
C TYR A 141 14.68 -0.78 -18.82
N ARG A 142 15.54 -1.45 -18.05
CA ARG A 142 16.24 -2.68 -18.47
C ARG A 142 16.01 -3.76 -17.44
N ARG A 143 15.17 -4.75 -17.75
CA ARG A 143 14.80 -5.87 -16.85
C ARG A 143 15.99 -6.48 -16.07
N ARG A 144 17.14 -6.66 -16.72
CA ARG A 144 18.33 -7.31 -16.15
C ARG A 144 19.19 -6.43 -15.23
N SER A 145 18.95 -5.12 -15.16
CA SER A 145 19.85 -4.16 -14.50
C SER A 145 19.17 -3.32 -13.41
N THR A 146 17.88 -3.55 -13.13
CA THR A 146 17.14 -2.71 -12.19
C THR A 146 17.09 -3.38 -10.82
N LYS A 147 17.84 -2.83 -9.85
CA LYS A 147 17.81 -3.26 -8.43
C LYS A 147 16.39 -3.16 -7.83
N TYR A 148 15.62 -2.17 -8.30
CA TYR A 148 14.25 -1.90 -7.88
C TYR A 148 13.31 -1.96 -9.09
N PRO A 149 12.72 -3.13 -9.40
CA PRO A 149 11.84 -3.26 -10.56
C PRO A 149 10.64 -2.33 -10.41
N LEU A 150 10.35 -1.57 -11.46
CA LEU A 150 9.08 -0.86 -11.62
C LEU A 150 8.11 -1.83 -12.29
N ALA A 151 7.01 -2.15 -11.62
CA ALA A 151 5.93 -2.96 -12.15
C ALA A 151 4.59 -2.57 -11.49
N PRO A 152 3.46 -2.69 -12.21
CA PRO A 152 2.13 -2.51 -11.65
C PRO A 152 1.85 -3.43 -10.45
N PHE A 153 1.05 -2.93 -9.51
CA PHE A 153 0.47 -3.71 -8.42
C PHE A 153 1.47 -4.42 -7.50
N LEU A 154 2.72 -3.96 -7.40
CA LEU A 154 3.68 -4.56 -6.46
C LEU A 154 3.20 -4.45 -5.00
N PRO A 155 3.39 -5.49 -4.15
CA PRO A 155 2.91 -5.46 -2.77
C PRO A 155 3.37 -4.26 -1.96
N ARG A 156 4.60 -3.78 -2.17
CA ARG A 156 5.14 -2.58 -1.51
C ARG A 156 4.27 -1.32 -1.66
N VAL A 157 3.41 -1.26 -2.69
CA VAL A 157 2.51 -0.13 -2.91
C VAL A 157 1.33 -0.16 -1.94
N PHE A 158 0.99 -1.32 -1.38
CA PHE A 158 -0.19 -1.51 -0.54
C PHE A 158 0.14 -1.82 0.93
N THR A 159 1.42 -1.83 1.30
CA THR A 159 1.85 -2.10 2.70
C THR A 159 1.28 -1.09 3.68
N TYR A 160 1.01 0.15 3.25
CA TYR A 160 0.38 1.16 4.10
C TYR A 160 -1.03 0.74 4.56
N ILE A 161 -1.81 0.09 3.68
CA ILE A 161 -3.15 -0.44 3.99
C ILE A 161 -3.02 -1.60 4.97
N TRP A 162 -2.07 -2.49 4.72
CA TRP A 162 -1.77 -3.59 5.63
C TRP A 162 -1.43 -3.11 7.04
N ARG A 163 -0.52 -2.12 7.16
CA ARG A 163 -0.15 -1.50 8.45
C ARG A 163 -1.36 -0.89 9.14
N HIS A 164 -2.21 -0.17 8.39
CA HIS A 164 -3.43 0.40 8.93
C HIS A 164 -4.41 -0.67 9.45
N HIS A 165 -4.60 -1.76 8.71
CA HIS A 165 -5.43 -2.89 9.15
C HIS A 165 -4.84 -3.63 10.35
N CYS A 166 -3.53 -3.72 10.45
CA CYS A 166 -2.84 -4.29 11.61
C CYS A 166 -3.01 -3.44 12.88
N SER A 167 -3.09 -2.12 12.76
CA SER A 167 -3.26 -1.22 13.92
C SER A 167 -4.71 -1.06 14.37
N GLN A 168 -5.69 -1.44 13.55
CA GLN A 168 -7.11 -1.41 13.89
C GLN A 168 -7.48 -2.48 14.94
N LYS A 169 -8.49 -2.19 15.78
CA LYS A 169 -9.00 -3.15 16.75
C LYS A 169 -9.58 -4.38 16.05
N LEU A 170 -9.36 -5.58 16.61
CA LEU A 170 -9.72 -6.86 15.99
C LEU A 170 -11.21 -6.99 15.59
N THR A 171 -12.11 -6.23 16.21
CA THR A 171 -13.56 -6.28 15.95
C THR A 171 -14.03 -5.38 14.81
N GLU A 172 -13.27 -4.35 14.45
CA GLU A 172 -13.66 -3.39 13.41
C GLU A 172 -13.30 -3.93 12.02
N ASN A 173 -14.24 -3.84 11.08
CA ASN A 173 -14.03 -4.14 9.66
C ASN A 173 -13.38 -5.49 9.35
N GLN A 174 -13.57 -6.50 10.21
CA GLN A 174 -12.92 -7.81 10.08
C GLN A 174 -13.12 -8.44 8.69
N LYS A 175 -14.32 -8.33 8.11
CA LYS A 175 -14.61 -8.84 6.76
C LYS A 175 -13.74 -8.16 5.70
N ILE A 176 -13.59 -6.85 5.76
CA ILE A 176 -12.77 -6.07 4.82
C ILE A 176 -11.29 -6.42 5.00
N ARG A 177 -10.82 -6.54 6.26
CA ARG A 177 -9.42 -6.91 6.52
C ARG A 177 -9.04 -8.29 6.00
N ILE A 178 -9.88 -9.30 6.26
CA ILE A 178 -9.66 -10.67 5.76
C ILE A 178 -9.64 -10.68 4.23
N ARG A 179 -10.60 -9.98 3.61
CA ARG A 179 -10.68 -9.86 2.16
C ARG A 179 -9.44 -9.18 1.58
N PHE A 180 -9.00 -8.08 2.18
CA PHE A 180 -7.77 -7.41 1.79
C PHE A 180 -6.57 -8.32 1.96
N ALA A 181 -6.45 -9.06 3.07
CA ALA A 181 -5.37 -10.03 3.30
C ALA A 181 -5.34 -11.12 2.22
N ASN A 182 -6.50 -11.62 1.78
CA ASN A 182 -6.62 -12.57 0.67
C ASN A 182 -6.13 -11.96 -0.66
N TYR A 183 -6.63 -10.78 -1.02
CA TYR A 183 -6.20 -10.06 -2.23
C TYR A 183 -4.69 -9.77 -2.19
N PHE A 184 -4.22 -9.19 -1.09
CA PHE A 184 -2.86 -8.72 -0.92
C PHE A 184 -1.85 -9.87 -0.86
N GLY A 185 -2.20 -10.98 -0.20
CA GLY A 185 -1.37 -12.19 -0.16
C GLY A 185 -1.12 -12.76 -1.55
N ARG A 186 -2.15 -12.82 -2.41
CA ARG A 186 -2.01 -13.28 -3.80
C ARG A 186 -1.05 -12.41 -4.62
N LEU A 187 -0.93 -11.10 -4.31
CA LEU A 187 0.00 -10.21 -5.02
C LEU A 187 1.49 -10.56 -4.81
N PHE A 188 1.82 -11.40 -3.84
CA PHE A 188 3.17 -11.93 -3.62
C PHE A 188 3.53 -13.07 -4.58
N GLU A 189 2.62 -13.51 -5.44
CA GLU A 189 2.93 -14.46 -6.51
C GLU A 189 4.05 -13.93 -7.40
N VAL A 190 5.07 -14.77 -7.60
CA VAL A 190 6.25 -14.43 -8.40
C VAL A 190 5.89 -14.52 -9.88
N THR A 191 5.44 -13.40 -10.45
CA THR A 191 5.15 -13.30 -11.90
C THR A 191 6.41 -13.22 -12.74
N SER A 192 7.58 -13.03 -12.11
CA SER A 192 8.88 -12.97 -12.79
C SER A 192 10.02 -13.16 -11.78
N LEU A 193 11.08 -13.88 -12.16
CA LEU A 193 12.28 -14.09 -11.33
C LEU A 193 12.91 -12.77 -10.84
N TYR A 194 12.74 -11.67 -11.58
CA TYR A 194 13.28 -10.36 -11.20
C TYR A 194 12.57 -9.72 -9.99
N LEU A 195 11.38 -10.20 -9.65
CA LEU A 195 10.61 -9.69 -8.52
C LEU A 195 10.90 -10.44 -7.22
N GLU A 196 11.41 -11.67 -7.29
CA GLU A 196 11.54 -12.58 -6.14
C GLU A 196 12.17 -11.91 -4.92
N SER A 197 13.37 -11.33 -5.08
CA SER A 197 14.10 -10.65 -3.99
C SER A 197 13.41 -9.38 -3.46
N ASN A 198 12.58 -8.71 -4.26
CA ASN A 198 11.83 -7.53 -3.82
C ASN A 198 10.52 -7.91 -3.12
N LEU A 199 9.92 -9.04 -3.52
CA LEU A 199 8.71 -9.57 -2.93
C LEU A 199 8.99 -10.17 -1.54
N ASP A 200 10.12 -10.88 -1.38
CA ASP A 200 10.51 -11.47 -0.10
C ASP A 200 10.65 -10.39 0.99
N GLY A 201 11.44 -9.32 0.75
CA GLY A 201 11.59 -8.25 1.74
C GLY A 201 10.29 -7.54 2.11
N SER A 202 9.37 -7.39 1.15
CA SER A 202 8.04 -6.81 1.42
C SER A 202 7.15 -7.75 2.25
N PHE A 203 7.27 -9.06 2.06
CA PHE A 203 6.50 -10.06 2.79
C PHE A 203 6.93 -10.13 4.25
N GLU A 204 8.25 -10.15 4.47
CA GLU A 204 8.86 -10.13 5.81
C GLU A 204 8.42 -8.90 6.61
N GLU A 205 8.29 -7.74 5.96
CA GLU A 205 7.73 -6.54 6.56
C GLU A 205 6.28 -6.75 7.02
N CYS A 206 5.44 -7.37 6.18
CA CYS A 206 4.04 -7.63 6.51
C CYS A 206 3.90 -8.61 7.68
N VAL A 207 4.73 -9.67 7.70
CA VAL A 207 4.81 -10.63 8.81
C VAL A 207 5.17 -9.92 10.11
N ARG A 208 6.20 -9.07 10.08
CA ARG A 208 6.66 -8.31 11.24
C ARG A 208 5.56 -7.42 11.80
N GLU A 209 4.92 -6.62 10.95
CA GLU A 209 3.83 -5.72 11.37
C GLU A 209 2.68 -6.47 12.04
N ALA A 210 2.26 -7.60 11.49
CA ALA A 210 1.18 -8.39 12.08
C ALA A 210 1.57 -9.08 13.40
N LEU A 211 2.81 -9.54 13.52
CA LEU A 211 3.32 -10.14 14.76
C LEU A 211 3.45 -9.12 15.90
N VAL A 212 3.92 -7.91 15.58
CA VAL A 212 4.08 -6.81 16.55
C VAL A 212 2.74 -6.24 17.00
N THR A 213 1.73 -6.22 16.13
CA THR A 213 0.38 -5.73 16.45
C THR A 213 -0.56 -6.80 17.01
N GLY A 214 -0.17 -8.08 16.91
CA GLY A 214 -0.97 -9.20 17.40
C GLY A 214 -2.10 -9.65 16.47
N ASN A 215 -2.02 -9.27 15.19
CA ASN A 215 -2.99 -9.64 14.16
C ASN A 215 -2.69 -11.03 13.56
N ALA A 216 -2.74 -12.06 14.41
CA ALA A 216 -2.47 -13.45 14.02
C ALA A 216 -3.46 -13.99 12.95
N GLN A 217 -4.71 -13.52 12.97
CA GLN A 217 -5.73 -13.99 12.04
C GLN A 217 -5.42 -13.54 10.62
N ASP A 218 -5.24 -12.22 10.42
CA ASP A 218 -5.02 -11.69 9.08
C ASP A 218 -3.65 -12.13 8.56
N LEU A 219 -2.66 -12.32 9.43
CA LEU A 219 -1.37 -12.92 9.06
C LEU A 219 -1.54 -14.34 8.51
N LEU A 220 -2.33 -15.20 9.16
CA LEU A 220 -2.60 -16.54 8.64
C LEU A 220 -3.25 -16.47 7.26
N VAL A 221 -4.24 -15.61 7.07
CA VAL A 221 -4.91 -15.40 5.77
C VAL A 221 -3.89 -14.97 4.72
N LEU A 222 -3.05 -13.97 5.03
CA LEU A 222 -2.01 -13.48 4.14
C LEU A 222 -1.05 -14.58 3.70
N CYS A 223 -0.55 -15.39 4.65
CA CYS A 223 0.36 -16.50 4.36
C CYS A 223 -0.28 -17.55 3.45
N LEU A 224 -1.53 -17.93 3.73
CA LEU A 224 -2.27 -18.90 2.93
C LEU A 224 -2.49 -18.39 1.50
N ALA A 225 -2.92 -17.13 1.36
CA ALA A 225 -3.13 -16.50 0.06
C ALA A 225 -1.83 -16.33 -0.74
N ALA A 226 -0.71 -16.07 -0.06
CA ALA A 226 0.61 -15.98 -0.68
C ALA A 226 1.26 -17.36 -0.97
N GLY A 227 0.64 -18.47 -0.55
CA GLY A 227 1.22 -19.80 -0.67
C GLY A 227 2.50 -19.98 0.15
N ARG A 228 2.67 -19.20 1.22
CA ARG A 228 3.87 -19.24 2.08
C ARG A 228 3.61 -20.09 3.33
N PRO A 229 4.56 -20.94 3.75
CA PRO A 229 4.40 -21.74 4.96
C PRO A 229 4.32 -20.86 6.21
N VAL A 230 3.52 -21.28 7.18
CA VAL A 230 3.39 -20.63 8.50
C VAL A 230 4.35 -21.32 9.47
N ASP A 231 5.62 -20.96 9.39
CA ASP A 231 6.66 -21.32 10.37
C ASP A 231 6.74 -20.22 11.43
N VAL A 232 6.05 -20.43 12.55
CA VAL A 232 5.88 -19.40 13.59
C VAL A 232 7.21 -19.09 14.26
N GLU A 233 8.03 -20.11 14.49
CA GLU A 233 9.37 -19.98 15.08
C GLU A 233 10.27 -19.11 14.19
N GLU A 234 10.31 -19.40 12.90
CA GLU A 234 11.11 -18.63 11.94
C GLU A 234 10.61 -17.19 11.79
N MET A 235 9.29 -17.01 11.71
CA MET A 235 8.68 -15.67 11.65
C MET A 235 8.99 -14.85 12.91
N CYS A 236 8.94 -15.44 14.11
CA CYS A 236 9.31 -14.76 15.34
C CYS A 236 10.81 -14.45 15.39
N ARG A 237 11.67 -15.38 14.93
CA ARG A 237 13.12 -15.17 14.84
C ARG A 237 13.46 -13.99 13.93
N MET A 238 12.76 -13.86 12.81
CA MET A 238 12.90 -12.74 11.87
C MET A 238 12.57 -11.39 12.53
N VAL A 239 11.50 -11.30 13.34
CA VAL A 239 11.17 -10.08 14.09
C VAL A 239 12.27 -9.72 15.08
N TYR A 240 12.75 -10.72 15.83
CA TYR A 240 13.83 -10.53 16.79
C TYR A 240 15.13 -10.04 16.13
N LEU A 241 15.55 -10.70 15.04
CA LEU A 241 16.75 -10.31 14.28
C LEU A 241 16.64 -8.90 13.71
N ALA A 242 15.46 -8.51 13.20
CA ALA A 242 15.25 -7.14 12.73
C ALA A 242 15.39 -6.12 13.87
N GLY A 243 14.91 -6.44 15.07
CA GLY A 243 15.10 -5.62 16.27
C GLY A 243 16.58 -5.49 16.65
N GLU A 244 17.32 -6.59 16.66
CA GLU A 244 18.77 -6.59 16.94
C GLU A 244 19.55 -5.80 15.89
N GLN A 245 19.27 -6.00 14.60
CA GLN A 245 19.90 -5.23 13.51
C GLN A 245 19.61 -3.74 13.64
N PHE A 246 18.39 -3.37 13.98
CA PHE A 246 18.00 -1.99 14.17
C PHE A 246 18.66 -1.38 15.41
N ARG A 247 18.78 -2.14 16.51
CA ARG A 247 19.54 -1.73 17.69
C ARG A 247 21.01 -1.52 17.38
N VAL A 248 21.66 -2.45 16.70
CA VAL A 248 23.06 -2.31 16.24
C VAL A 248 23.22 -1.09 15.35
N TYR A 249 22.27 -0.83 14.45
CA TYR A 249 22.26 0.37 13.62
C TYR A 249 22.20 1.65 14.47
N LEU A 250 21.29 1.73 15.45
CA LEU A 250 21.20 2.87 16.36
C LEU A 250 22.48 3.05 17.19
N ASP A 251 23.01 1.96 17.77
CA ASP A 251 24.25 1.96 18.54
C ASP A 251 25.44 2.43 17.69
N SER A 252 25.43 2.11 16.38
CA SER A 252 26.44 2.59 15.44
C SER A 252 26.21 4.02 14.95
N MET A 253 24.96 4.51 14.98
CA MET A 253 24.61 5.87 14.54
C MET A 253 25.26 6.95 15.41
N ASP A 254 25.31 6.75 16.73
CA ASP A 254 26.04 7.64 17.63
C ASP A 254 27.52 7.72 17.25
N HIS A 255 28.12 6.58 16.88
CA HIS A 255 29.50 6.57 16.41
C HIS A 255 29.66 7.39 15.12
N TRP A 256 28.76 7.26 14.15
CA TRP A 256 28.80 7.96 12.86
C TRP A 256 28.55 9.47 12.99
N ILE A 257 27.62 9.89 13.85
CA ILE A 257 27.37 11.31 14.15
C ILE A 257 28.62 11.97 14.74
N HIS A 258 29.42 11.23 15.50
CA HIS A 258 30.63 11.76 16.12
C HIS A 258 31.90 11.60 15.26
N THR A 259 31.93 10.70 14.28
CA THR A 259 33.12 10.46 13.44
C THR A 259 33.08 11.10 12.05
N ASP A 260 31.90 11.25 11.42
CA ASP A 260 31.77 11.89 10.10
C ASP A 260 30.34 12.47 9.91
N PRO A 261 29.99 13.56 10.62
CA PRO A 261 28.65 14.14 10.55
C PRO A 261 28.36 14.75 9.18
N THR A 262 27.14 14.56 8.68
CA THR A 262 26.69 15.30 7.48
C THR A 262 26.60 16.81 7.76
N PRO A 263 26.69 17.70 6.75
CA PRO A 263 26.62 19.15 6.96
C PRO A 263 25.35 19.62 7.70
N GLN A 264 24.23 18.92 7.51
CA GLN A 264 22.98 19.19 8.23
C GLN A 264 22.99 18.70 9.69
N GLN A 265 23.79 17.68 10.01
CA GLN A 265 24.02 17.22 11.38
C GLN A 265 25.01 18.15 12.09
N GLU A 266 26.08 18.60 11.42
CA GLU A 266 27.02 19.60 11.95
C GLU A 266 26.30 20.90 12.35
N LEU A 267 25.44 21.41 11.48
CA LEU A 267 24.63 22.61 11.77
C LEU A 267 23.70 22.42 12.98
N ARG A 268 23.12 21.23 13.15
CA ARG A 268 22.30 20.91 14.33
C ARG A 268 23.14 20.79 15.59
N MET A 269 24.33 20.21 15.51
CA MET A 269 25.26 20.09 16.62
C MET A 269 25.75 21.47 17.08
N GLN A 270 26.14 22.35 16.14
CA GLN A 270 26.53 23.73 16.43
C GLN A 270 25.39 24.50 17.10
N ARG A 271 24.18 24.43 16.53
CA ARG A 271 23.00 25.10 17.10
C ARG A 271 22.65 24.61 18.50
N ASN A 272 22.74 23.30 18.75
CA ASN A 272 22.51 22.71 20.07
C ASN A 272 23.61 23.08 21.08
N GLN A 273 24.84 23.27 20.62
CA GLN A 273 25.98 23.69 21.45
C GLN A 273 25.84 25.16 21.85
N GLU A 274 25.48 26.04 20.91
CA GLU A 274 25.14 27.45 21.17
C GLU A 274 23.98 27.58 22.16
N LEU A 275 22.90 26.80 21.98
CA LEU A 275 21.76 26.75 22.90
C LEU A 275 22.16 26.28 24.31
N ARG A 276 23.07 25.31 24.43
CA ARG A 276 23.57 24.84 25.74
C ARG A 276 24.45 25.90 26.42
N GLU A 277 25.31 26.59 25.68
CA GLU A 277 26.13 27.67 26.21
C GLU A 277 25.30 28.89 26.64
N GLN A 278 24.21 29.18 25.91
CA GLN A 278 23.26 30.23 26.27
C GLN A 278 22.48 29.86 27.55
N ARG A 279 21.99 28.63 27.65
CA ARG A 279 21.27 28.12 28.84
C ARG A 279 22.15 28.04 30.09
N GLN A 280 23.45 27.73 29.94
CA GLN A 280 24.41 27.77 31.06
C GLN A 280 24.69 29.19 31.57
N ARG A 281 24.53 30.22 30.72
CA ARG A 281 24.67 31.62 31.14
C ARG A 281 23.42 32.20 31.78
N GLU A 282 22.24 31.69 31.44
CA GLU A 282 20.95 32.23 31.90
C GLU A 282 20.37 31.54 33.14
N GLY A 283 21.05 30.53 33.71
CA GLY A 283 20.71 29.94 35.01
C GLY A 283 19.28 29.39 35.10
N THR A 284 18.66 29.08 33.96
CA THR A 284 17.26 28.69 33.89
C THR A 284 17.16 27.17 33.96
N GLU A 285 17.10 26.62 35.18
CA GLU A 285 16.52 25.30 35.43
C GLU A 285 15.01 25.41 35.24
N SER A 286 14.52 25.17 34.03
CA SER A 286 13.29 24.39 33.81
C SER A 286 12.84 24.44 32.36
N VAL A 287 12.24 23.31 32.00
CA VAL A 287 11.07 23.12 31.15
C VAL A 287 11.35 22.27 29.91
N ASP A 288 10.62 21.16 29.92
CA ASP A 288 10.19 20.30 28.83
C ASP A 288 11.14 20.24 27.64
N GLU A 289 11.88 19.13 27.63
CA GLU A 289 12.12 18.42 26.39
C GLU A 289 10.78 18.35 25.64
N THR A 290 10.60 19.19 24.62
CA THR A 290 9.74 18.84 23.50
C THR A 290 10.21 17.46 23.08
N GLU A 291 9.49 16.43 23.53
CA GLU A 291 9.63 15.06 23.06
C GLU A 291 9.57 15.18 21.53
N GLU A 292 10.73 15.16 20.87
CA GLU A 292 10.79 14.76 19.48
C GLU A 292 10.20 13.37 19.50
N ILE A 293 8.90 13.27 19.17
CA ILE A 293 8.18 12.01 19.10
C ILE A 293 8.96 11.19 18.08
N ILE A 294 9.84 10.33 18.58
CA ILE A 294 10.62 9.41 17.79
C ILE A 294 9.57 8.62 17.02
N PRO A 295 9.54 8.69 15.68
CA PRO A 295 8.57 7.95 14.90
C PRO A 295 8.55 6.48 15.36
N ASP A 296 7.38 5.87 15.55
CA ASP A 296 7.29 4.54 16.19
C ASP A 296 8.20 3.47 15.54
N TRP A 297 8.50 3.61 14.25
CA TRP A 297 9.40 2.73 13.51
C TRP A 297 10.89 2.86 13.88
N LEU A 298 11.27 3.91 14.61
CA LEU A 298 12.60 4.15 15.19
C LEU A 298 12.73 3.69 16.65
N ILE A 299 11.70 3.06 17.23
CA ILE A 299 11.72 2.56 18.60
C ILE A 299 12.08 1.05 18.57
N PRO A 300 13.25 0.63 19.09
CA PRO A 300 13.63 -0.80 19.11
C PRO A 300 12.63 -1.69 19.85
N ASP A 301 11.97 -1.16 20.87
CA ASP A 301 10.94 -1.85 21.64
C ASP A 301 9.69 -2.20 20.81
N ARG A 302 9.51 -1.60 19.63
CA ARG A 302 8.49 -1.99 18.64
C ARG A 302 8.73 -3.39 18.09
N TYR A 303 9.97 -3.91 18.10
CA TYR A 303 10.29 -5.25 17.60
C TYR A 303 10.06 -6.35 18.66
N LYS A 304 8.97 -6.24 19.41
CA LYS A 304 8.52 -7.27 20.35
C LYS A 304 7.24 -7.89 19.81
N VAL A 305 7.26 -9.21 19.61
CA VAL A 305 6.07 -9.97 19.23
C VAL A 305 5.00 -9.75 20.30
N HIS A 306 3.79 -9.36 19.88
CA HIS A 306 2.70 -9.09 20.80
C HIS A 306 2.36 -10.35 21.62
N LYS A 307 1.96 -10.15 22.88
CA LYS A 307 1.59 -11.23 23.80
C LYS A 307 0.54 -12.14 23.16
N ASP A 308 0.70 -13.44 23.37
CA ASP A 308 -0.16 -14.53 22.90
C ASP A 308 -0.27 -14.72 21.37
N THR A 309 0.29 -13.83 20.55
CA THR A 309 0.22 -13.91 19.08
C THR A 309 0.86 -15.19 18.54
N MET A 310 2.01 -15.59 19.11
CA MET A 310 2.66 -16.85 18.77
C MET A 310 1.74 -18.05 19.03
N LEU A 311 1.13 -18.12 20.22
CA LEU A 311 0.24 -19.22 20.60
C LEU A 311 -1.02 -19.22 19.71
N ARG A 312 -1.63 -18.06 19.50
CA ARG A 312 -2.80 -17.89 18.63
C ARG A 312 -2.50 -18.35 17.21
N LEU A 313 -1.40 -17.88 16.61
CA LEU A 313 -1.01 -18.27 15.25
C LEU A 313 -0.74 -19.77 15.15
N LYS A 314 -0.05 -20.38 16.13
CA LYS A 314 0.18 -21.84 16.19
C LYS A 314 -1.13 -22.62 16.26
N LEU A 315 -2.04 -22.23 17.17
CA LEU A 315 -3.33 -22.89 17.34
C LEU A 315 -4.19 -22.74 16.08
N MET A 316 -4.27 -21.54 15.51
CA MET A 316 -5.01 -21.27 14.29
C MET A 316 -4.42 -22.07 13.12
N ASN A 317 -3.12 -22.06 12.90
CA ASN A 317 -2.51 -22.87 11.84
C ASN A 317 -2.78 -24.37 12.03
N ASN A 318 -2.67 -24.89 13.26
CA ASN A 318 -2.95 -26.30 13.58
C ASN A 318 -4.41 -26.68 13.27
N LEU A 319 -5.37 -25.88 13.73
CA LEU A 319 -6.80 -26.10 13.48
C LEU A 319 -7.10 -26.02 11.98
N PHE A 320 -6.50 -25.06 11.27
CA PHE A 320 -6.66 -24.92 9.83
C PHE A 320 -6.16 -26.16 9.08
N ASN A 321 -4.99 -26.69 9.45
CA ASN A 321 -4.44 -27.91 8.87
C ASN A 321 -5.27 -29.17 9.21
N LYS A 322 -6.08 -29.11 10.28
CA LYS A 322 -7.08 -30.15 10.63
C LYS A 322 -8.43 -29.96 9.92
N GLY A 323 -8.55 -29.00 8.99
CA GLY A 323 -9.74 -28.77 8.19
C GLY A 323 -10.74 -27.77 8.78
N TRP A 324 -10.40 -27.12 9.90
CA TRP A 324 -11.23 -26.03 10.40
C TRP A 324 -11.10 -24.81 9.49
N ARG A 325 -12.23 -24.15 9.20
CA ARG A 325 -12.33 -22.99 8.32
C ARG A 325 -13.23 -21.96 8.99
N TRP A 326 -12.67 -20.80 9.35
CA TRP A 326 -13.39 -19.67 9.96
C TRP A 326 -13.28 -18.39 9.11
N PHE A 327 -12.64 -18.48 7.95
CA PHE A 327 -12.63 -17.46 6.90
C PHE A 327 -12.56 -18.15 5.52
N PRO A 328 -13.08 -17.52 4.47
CA PRO A 328 -12.97 -18.05 3.12
C PRO A 328 -11.49 -18.08 2.69
N VAL A 329 -11.00 -19.27 2.39
CA VAL A 329 -9.72 -19.53 1.70
C VAL A 329 -10.07 -20.42 0.54
N TYR A 330 -9.92 -19.91 -0.68
CA TYR A 330 -10.11 -20.68 -1.91
C TYR A 330 -8.78 -20.82 -2.64
#